data_AF-A0A7W7R632-F1
#
_entry.id   AF-A0A7W7R632-F1
#
_cell.length_a   1.000
_cell.length_b   1.000
_cell.length_c   1.000
_cell.angle_alpha   90.00
_cell.angle_beta   90.00
_cell.angle_gamma   90.00
#
_symmetry.space_group_name_H-M   'P 1'
#
loop_
_entity.id
_entity.type
_entity.pdbx_description
1 polymer ?
#
loop_
_entity_poly.entity_id
_entity_poly.type
_entity_poly.pdbx_seq_one_letter_code
_entity_poly.pdbx_strand_id
1 'polypeptide(L)' 'MRRQFAESVNELTEALTERGVELAPLGDGFRLTETGTVLIVLRPLLPAEITQLAKVIRGTASA' A
#
# COMPACT_ATOMS: atom_id res chain seq x y z
N MET A 1 7.86 17.39 -3.04
CA MET A 1 8.00 16.16 -2.24
C MET A 1 6.68 15.71 -1.60
N ARG A 2 6.01 16.50 -0.73
CA ARG A 2 4.70 16.10 -0.14
C ARG A 2 3.60 15.75 -1.16
N ARG A 3 3.54 16.48 -2.29
CA ARG A 3 2.60 16.21 -3.39
C ARG A 3 2.86 14.87 -4.09
N GLN A 4 4.10 14.62 -4.53
CA GLN A 4 4.50 13.36 -5.16
C GLN A 4 4.30 12.16 -4.22
N PHE A 5 4.54 12.33 -2.93
CA PHE A 5 4.25 11.32 -1.91
C PHE A 5 2.76 10.98 -1.86
N ALA A 6 1.88 11.99 -1.78
CA ALA A 6 0.44 11.78 -1.78
C ALA A 6 -0.06 11.12 -3.08
N GLU A 7 0.47 11.54 -4.24
CA GLU A 7 0.16 10.94 -5.53
C GLU A 7 0.58 9.45 -5.58
N SER A 8 1.79 9.12 -5.12
CA SER A 8 2.29 7.74 -5.07
C SER A 8 1.49 6.85 -4.10
N VAL A 9 1.05 7.42 -2.98
CA VAL A 9 0.22 6.75 -1.98
C VAL A 9 -1.19 6.47 -2.52
N ASN A 10 -1.79 7.45 -3.21
CA ASN A 10 -3.11 7.29 -3.81
C ASN A 10 -3.07 6.22 -4.90
N GLU A 11 -2.09 6.27 -5.80
CA GLU A 11 -1.90 5.26 -6.85
C GLU A 11 -1.82 3.84 -6.28
N LEU A 12 -1.01 3.64 -5.22
CA LEU A 12 -0.92 2.34 -4.55
C LEU A 12 -2.26 1.90 -3.93
N THR A 13 -2.98 2.84 -3.32
CA THR A 13 -4.28 2.56 -2.68
C THR A 13 -5.31 2.14 -3.72
N GLU A 14 -5.35 2.83 -4.86
CA GLU A 14 -6.23 2.53 -5.99
C GLU A 14 -5.91 1.14 -6.57
N ALA A 15 -4.64 0.86 -6.87
CA ALA A 15 -4.21 -0.43 -7.43
C ALA A 15 -4.56 -1.63 -6.52
N LEU A 16 -4.46 -1.46 -5.19
CA LEU A 16 -4.86 -2.49 -4.24
C LEU A 16 -6.39 -2.66 -4.18
N THR A 17 -7.13 -1.55 -4.23
CA THR A 17 -8.60 -1.55 -4.24
C THR A 17 -9.15 -2.25 -5.48
N GLU A 18 -8.63 -1.94 -6.68
CA GLU A 18 -9.02 -2.58 -7.94
C GLU A 18 -8.81 -4.10 -7.93
N ARG A 19 -7.82 -4.56 -7.17
CA ARG A 19 -7.50 -5.99 -7.00
C ARG A 19 -8.32 -6.66 -5.88
N GLY A 20 -9.35 -5.97 -5.38
CA GLY A 20 -10.27 -6.47 -4.36
C GLY A 20 -9.63 -6.56 -2.97
N VAL A 21 -8.57 -5.80 -2.71
CA VAL A 21 -7.99 -5.67 -1.38
C VAL A 21 -8.62 -4.46 -0.71
N GLU A 22 -9.61 -4.70 0.15
CA GLU A 22 -10.16 -3.66 1.02
C GLU A 22 -9.20 -3.42 2.19
N LEU A 23 -8.26 -2.51 2.00
CA LEU A 23 -7.47 -1.97 3.10
C LEU A 23 -8.21 -0.76 3.68
N ALA A 24 -8.21 -0.64 5.01
CA ALA A 24 -8.58 0.62 5.65
C ALA A 24 -7.71 1.76 5.05
N PRO A 25 -8.20 3.01 5.02
CA PRO A 25 -7.49 4.12 4.40
C PRO A 25 -6.02 4.12 4.85
N LEU A 26 -5.13 3.91 3.90
CA LEU A 26 -3.72 3.72 4.19
C LEU A 26 -3.07 5.02 4.74
N GLY A 27 -3.77 6.15 4.65
CA GLY A 27 -3.33 7.51 4.99
C GLY A 27 -2.70 7.67 6.37
N ASP A 28 -3.20 6.99 7.41
CA ASP A 28 -2.64 7.09 8.77
C ASP A 28 -1.41 6.18 8.98
N GLY A 29 -1.23 5.20 8.09
CA GLY A 29 -0.14 4.21 8.15
C GLY A 29 1.13 4.65 7.43
N PHE A 30 1.09 5.65 6.55
CA PHE A 30 2.27 6.04 5.80
C PHE A 30 3.19 6.98 6.58
N ARG A 31 4.48 6.67 6.57
CA ARG A 31 5.53 7.52 7.14
C ARG A 31 6.62 7.74 6.09
N LEU A 32 6.92 9.00 5.80
CA LEU A 32 8.10 9.37 5.02
C LEU A 32 9.28 9.50 5.97
N THR A 33 10.34 8.73 5.76
CA THR A 33 11.58 8.84 6.52
C THR A 33 12.38 10.07 6.11
N GLU A 34 13.34 10.49 6.94
CA GLU A 34 14.27 11.58 6.62
C GLU A 34 15.11 11.30 5.36
N THR A 35 15.31 10.02 5.02
CA THR A 35 16.02 9.57 3.82
C THR A 35 15.14 9.53 2.56
N GLY A 36 13.87 9.92 2.65
CA GLY A 36 12.92 9.89 1.53
C GLY A 36 12.29 8.52 1.25
N THR A 37 12.44 7.56 2.15
CA THR A 37 11.80 6.24 2.04
C THR A 37 10.37 6.29 2.54
N VAL A 38 9.45 5.62 1.86
CA VAL A 38 8.06 5.48 2.31
C VAL A 38 7.91 4.18 3.08
N LEU A 39 7.51 4.29 4.35
CA LEU A 39 7.12 3.15 5.19
C LEU A 39 5.60 3.08 5.22
N ILE A 40 5.06 1.87 5.06
CA ILE A 40 3.63 1.59 5.14
C ILE A 40 3.41 0.74 6.40
N VAL A 41 2.78 1.32 7.40
CA VAL A 41 2.38 0.62 8.62
C VAL A 41 0.93 0.19 8.45
N LEU A 42 0.72 -1.11 8.30
CA LEU A 42 -0.62 -1.68 8.23
C LEU A 42 -1.15 -1.93 9.64
N ARG A 43 -2.48 -1.92 9.78
CA ARG A 43 -3.12 -2.53 10.96
C ARG A 43 -2.71 -4.00 11.08
N PRO A 44 -2.89 -4.64 12.25
CA PRO A 44 -2.78 -6.09 12.34
C PRO A 44 -3.63 -6.77 11.27
N LEU A 45 -3.00 -7.69 10.54
CA LEU A 45 -3.61 -8.47 9.47
C LEU A 45 -3.78 -9.92 9.92
N LEU A 46 -4.88 -10.53 9.50
CA LEU A 46 -5.07 -11.97 9.58
C LEU A 46 -4.14 -12.67 8.57
N PRO A 47 -3.74 -13.94 8.82
CA PRO A 47 -2.90 -14.70 7.87
C PRO A 47 -3.45 -14.79 6.45
N ALA A 48 -4.78 -14.87 6.30
CA ALA A 48 -5.45 -14.88 5.00
C ALA A 48 -5.28 -13.55 4.25
N GLU A 49 -5.38 -12.42 4.96
CA GLU A 49 -5.20 -11.07 4.40
C GLU A 49 -3.75 -10.87 3.93
N ILE A 50 -2.77 -11.37 4.70
CA ILE A 50 -1.35 -11.36 4.30
C ILE A 50 -1.16 -12.15 2.99
N THR A 51 -1.80 -13.32 2.90
CA THR A 51 -1.71 -14.18 1.71
C THR A 51 -2.34 -13.50 0.49
N GLN A 52 -3.48 -12.83 0.67
CA GLN A 52 -4.17 -12.08 -0.39
C GLN A 52 -3.31 -10.90 -0.87
N LEU A 53 -2.75 -10.11 0.04
CA LEU A 53 -1.84 -9.02 -0.28
C LEU A 53 -0.62 -9.51 -1.09
N ALA A 54 0.00 -10.61 -0.65
CA ALA A 54 1.14 -11.19 -1.34
C ALA A 54 0.80 -11.68 -2.76
N LYS A 55 -0.42 -12.22 -2.98
CA LYS A 55 -0.89 -12.62 -4.31
C LYS A 55 -1.07 -11.41 -5.21
N VAL A 56 -1.62 -10.33 -4.70
CA VAL A 56 -1.84 -9.09 -5.45
C VAL A 56 -0.50 -8.47 -5.86
N ILE A 57 0.44 -8.32 -4.92
CA ILE A 57 1.78 -7.76 -5.20
C ILE A 57 2.51 -8.57 -6.29
N ARG A 58 2.42 -9.91 -6.25
CA ARG A 58 3.01 -10.76 -7.29
C ARG A 58 2.31 -10.62 -8.64
N GLY A 59 0.99 -10.47 -8.63
CA GLY A 59 0.20 -10.23 -9.84
C GLY A 59 0.43 -8.88 -10.50
N THR A 60 1.01 -7.91 -9.78
CA THR A 60 1.41 -6.59 -10.29
C THR A 60 2.87 -6.52 -10.76
N ALA A 61 3.72 -7.51 -10.44
CA ALA A 61 5.13 -7.53 -10.84
C ALA A 61 5.37 -7.92 -12.33
N SER A 62 4.33 -7.85 -13.16
CA SER A 62 4.39 -8.10 -14.60
C SER A 62 4.06 -6.80 -15.34
N ALA A 63 5.06 -5.92 -15.46
CA ALA A 63 5.08 -4.77 -16.36
C ALA A 63 6.54 -4.53 -16.80
#